data_AF-A0AAW7PYT3-F1
#
_entry.id   AF-A0AAW7PYT3-F1
#
_cell.length_a   1.000
_cell.length_b   1.000
_cell.length_c   1.000
_cell.angle_alpha   90.00
_cell.angle_beta   90.00
_cell.angle_gamma   90.00
#
_symmetry.space_group_name_H-M   'P 1'
#
loop_
_entity.id
_entity.type
_entity.pdbx_description
1 polymer ?
#
loop_
_entity_poly.entity_id
_entity_poly.type
_entity_poly.pdbx_seq_one_letter_code
_entity_poly.pdbx_strand_id
1 'polypeptide(L)'
;MLLPTKVLFELNVYRKSEKSYLKEYQGSSYFQNGFSIQYFGGEWEYNEIIGFLKFYISGNTQIRVEYKETNKKSKFKTRNKQFILNTDSFCTRQTSGNLTSQEIGNLIKDCIDDCGKRLKNRYIDTKFIDTTINSTDWKSIIF
;
A
#
# COMPACT_ATOMS: atom_id res chain seq x y z
N MET A 1 22.75 -3.43 -2.35
CA MET A 1 21.59 -2.51 -2.29
C MET A 1 21.54 -1.77 -3.61
N LEU A 2 20.58 -2.06 -4.48
CA LEU A 2 20.40 -1.27 -5.72
C LEU A 2 19.68 0.02 -5.32
N LEU A 3 20.25 1.17 -5.68
CA LEU A 3 19.68 2.46 -5.31
C LEU A 3 18.37 2.68 -6.10
N PRO A 4 17.28 3.13 -5.43
CA PRO A 4 16.07 3.50 -6.14
C PRO A 4 16.38 4.67 -7.07
N THR A 5 16.14 4.50 -8.36
CA THR A 5 16.33 5.60 -9.34
C THR A 5 15.13 6.52 -9.34
N LYS A 6 13.92 5.97 -9.16
CA LYS A 6 12.67 6.75 -9.11
C LYS A 6 11.63 6.08 -8.23
N VAL A 7 10.99 6.84 -7.35
CA VAL A 7 9.82 6.37 -6.58
C VAL A 7 8.57 6.62 -7.41
N LEU A 8 7.71 5.61 -7.53
CA LEU A 8 6.45 5.71 -8.27
C LEU A 8 5.31 6.15 -7.35
N PHE A 9 5.01 5.33 -6.34
CA PHE A 9 3.95 5.59 -5.37
C PHE A 9 4.14 4.70 -4.14
N GLU A 10 3.34 4.95 -3.11
CA GLU A 10 3.31 4.17 -1.88
C GLU A 10 1.86 3.78 -1.57
N LEU A 11 1.66 2.53 -1.15
CA LEU A 11 0.35 2.02 -0.73
C LEU A 11 0.36 1.70 0.76
N ASN A 12 -0.71 2.09 1.43
CA ASN A 12 -0.92 1.78 2.84
C ASN A 12 -1.29 0.30 3.00
N VAL A 13 -0.76 -0.32 4.06
CA VAL A 13 -1.14 -1.67 4.49
C VAL A 13 -1.83 -1.56 5.84
N TYR A 14 -3.10 -1.94 5.86
CA TYR A 14 -3.94 -1.95 7.06
C TYR A 14 -4.03 -3.34 7.69
N ARG A 15 -4.16 -3.37 9.01
CA ARG A 15 -4.38 -4.59 9.80
C ARG A 15 -5.76 -5.19 9.57
N LYS A 16 -6.78 -4.34 9.44
CA LYS A 16 -8.20 -4.72 9.27
C LYS A 16 -8.82 -3.89 8.16
N SER A 17 -9.82 -4.45 7.48
CA SER A 17 -10.62 -3.68 6.52
C SER A 17 -11.44 -2.61 7.23
N GLU A 18 -11.72 -1.53 6.52
CA GLU A 18 -12.60 -0.44 6.96
C GLU A 18 -13.97 -0.98 7.37
N LYS A 19 -14.56 -1.87 6.56
CA LYS A 19 -15.84 -2.52 6.85
C LYS A 19 -15.82 -3.31 8.16
N SER A 20 -14.76 -4.08 8.39
CA SER A 20 -14.59 -4.86 9.64
C SER A 20 -14.42 -3.93 10.85
N TYR A 21 -13.67 -2.84 10.70
CA TYR A 21 -13.47 -1.86 11.75
C TYR A 21 -14.77 -1.16 12.16
N LEU A 22 -15.55 -0.72 11.17
CA LEU A 22 -16.83 -0.04 11.42
C LEU A 22 -17.83 -0.95 12.14
N LYS A 23 -17.89 -2.25 11.79
CA LYS A 23 -18.73 -3.23 12.50
C LYS A 23 -18.35 -3.37 13.98
N GLU A 24 -17.06 -3.37 14.30
CA GLU A 24 -16.59 -3.41 15.70
C GLU A 24 -16.88 -2.12 16.45
N TYR A 25 -16.86 -0.97 15.77
CA TYR A 25 -17.11 0.34 16.38
C TYR A 25 -18.58 0.64 16.66
N GLN A 26 -19.51 0.09 15.86
CA GLN A 26 -20.96 0.29 16.02
C GLN A 26 -21.50 -0.13 17.40
N GLY A 27 -20.78 -0.99 18.14
CA GLY A 27 -21.12 -1.40 19.51
C GLY A 27 -20.45 -0.58 20.63
N SER A 28 -19.64 0.44 20.31
CA SER A 28 -18.87 1.20 21.31
C SER A 28 -19.52 2.53 21.67
N SER A 29 -19.43 2.95 22.94
CA SER A 29 -19.99 4.23 23.44
C SER A 29 -19.36 5.49 22.80
N TYR A 30 -18.23 5.35 22.10
CA TYR A 30 -17.59 6.43 21.33
C TYR A 30 -18.34 6.81 20.05
N PHE A 31 -19.35 6.02 19.66
CA PHE A 31 -20.17 6.26 18.47
C PHE A 31 -21.12 7.47 18.61
N GLN A 32 -21.22 8.08 19.79
CA GLN A 32 -22.15 9.19 20.02
C GLN A 32 -21.81 10.48 19.27
N ASN A 33 -20.58 10.64 18.77
CA ASN A 33 -20.20 11.77 17.92
C ASN A 33 -19.99 11.30 16.47
N GLY A 34 -21.08 11.00 15.76
CA GLY A 34 -21.06 10.62 14.33
C GLY A 34 -20.38 11.62 13.39
N PHE A 35 -20.14 12.85 13.87
CA PHE A 35 -19.45 13.92 13.16
C PHE A 35 -18.03 13.55 12.71
N SER A 36 -17.22 12.93 13.58
CA SER A 36 -15.83 12.61 13.25
C SER A 36 -15.69 11.44 12.26
N ILE A 37 -16.65 10.53 12.25
CA ILE A 37 -16.68 9.39 11.31
C ILE A 37 -17.13 9.84 9.92
N GLN A 38 -18.16 10.70 9.82
CA GLN A 38 -18.69 11.17 8.54
C GLN A 38 -17.74 12.13 7.79
N TYR A 39 -17.05 13.02 8.50
CA TYR A 39 -16.25 14.07 7.85
C TYR A 39 -14.75 13.76 7.75
N PHE A 40 -14.22 12.87 8.60
CA PHE A 40 -12.78 12.59 8.66
C PHE A 40 -12.42 11.11 8.46
N GLY A 41 -13.34 10.28 7.94
CA GLY A 41 -13.09 8.83 7.71
C GLY A 41 -12.95 8.01 9.00
N GLY A 42 -13.11 8.64 10.16
CA GLY A 42 -12.89 8.06 11.48
C GLY A 42 -11.41 7.76 11.77
N GLU A 43 -11.14 7.22 12.95
CA GLU A 43 -9.77 6.95 13.39
C GLU A 43 -9.13 5.72 12.67
N TRP A 44 -9.83 5.09 11.73
CA TRP A 44 -9.40 3.83 11.08
C TRP A 44 -8.13 4.02 10.27
N GLU A 45 -8.10 5.04 9.40
CA GLU A 45 -6.99 5.30 8.49
C GLU A 45 -5.68 5.46 9.26
N TYR A 46 -5.70 6.17 10.40
CA TYR A 46 -4.50 6.30 11.22
C TYR A 46 -4.23 5.06 12.09
N ASN A 47 -5.25 4.48 12.73
CA ASN A 47 -5.05 3.44 13.74
C ASN A 47 -4.71 2.07 13.14
N GLU A 48 -5.20 1.75 11.96
CA GLU A 48 -5.06 0.42 11.40
C GLU A 48 -3.88 0.29 10.41
N ILE A 49 -3.22 1.37 10.01
CA ILE A 49 -1.97 1.28 9.22
C ILE A 49 -0.90 0.54 10.02
N ILE A 50 -0.34 -0.50 9.44
CA ILE A 50 0.73 -1.32 10.02
C ILE A 50 1.99 -1.37 9.15
N GLY A 51 1.91 -0.88 7.92
CA GLY A 51 3.02 -0.89 6.99
C GLY A 51 2.73 -0.14 5.70
N PHE A 52 3.73 -0.10 4.83
CA PHE A 52 3.70 0.58 3.55
C PHE A 52 4.39 -0.27 2.50
N LEU A 53 3.80 -0.32 1.31
CA LEU A 53 4.41 -0.89 0.12
C LEU A 53 4.83 0.25 -0.80
N LYS A 54 6.14 0.48 -0.89
CA LYS A 54 6.72 1.54 -1.71
C LYS A 54 7.20 0.95 -3.03
N PHE A 55 6.59 1.40 -4.12
CA PHE A 55 6.94 0.98 -5.49
C PHE A 55 7.99 1.93 -6.06
N TYR A 56 9.07 1.37 -6.61
CA TYR A 56 10.17 2.15 -7.16
C TYR A 56 10.81 1.45 -8.36
N ILE A 57 11.46 2.25 -9.21
CA ILE A 57 12.28 1.77 -10.31
C ILE A 57 13.72 1.59 -9.83
N SER A 58 14.32 0.48 -10.23
CA SER A 58 15.71 0.15 -10.00
C SER A 58 16.41 0.00 -11.34
N GLY A 59 17.44 0.82 -11.60
CA GLY A 59 18.30 0.71 -12.78
C GLY A 59 17.56 0.75 -14.12
N ASN A 60 16.42 1.45 -14.20
CA ASN A 60 15.55 1.63 -15.37
C ASN A 60 15.02 0.33 -16.02
N THR A 61 15.15 -0.80 -15.35
CA THR A 61 14.80 -2.12 -15.91
C THR A 61 13.90 -2.93 -15.00
N GLN A 62 13.67 -2.48 -13.77
CA GLN A 62 12.93 -3.25 -12.78
C GLN A 62 11.99 -2.36 -11.97
N ILE A 63 10.74 -2.79 -11.86
CA ILE A 63 9.83 -2.34 -10.80
C ILE A 63 10.08 -3.22 -9.58
N ARG A 64 10.41 -2.59 -8.46
CA ARG A 64 10.63 -3.25 -7.18
C ARG A 64 9.70 -2.66 -6.13
N VAL A 65 9.38 -3.48 -5.14
CA VAL A 65 8.52 -3.09 -4.03
C VAL A 65 9.28 -3.26 -2.74
N GLU A 66 9.42 -2.17 -2.00
CA GLU A 66 9.92 -2.15 -0.65
C GLU A 66 8.74 -2.29 0.31
N TYR A 67 8.87 -3.17 1.31
CA TYR A 67 7.89 -3.32 2.37
C TYR A 67 8.45 -2.82 3.70
N LYS A 68 7.79 -1.81 4.26
CA LYS A 68 8.01 -1.36 5.64
C LYS A 68 6.86 -1.84 6.51
N GLU A 69 7.19 -2.27 7.72
CA GLU A 69 6.21 -2.68 8.71
C GLU A 69 6.53 -2.05 10.06
N THR A 70 5.52 -1.88 10.90
CA THR A 70 5.70 -1.51 12.30
C THR A 70 6.66 -2.46 13.02
N ASN A 71 7.60 -1.94 13.81
CA ASN A 71 8.62 -2.74 14.52
C ASN A 71 8.00 -3.69 15.58
N LYS A 72 6.87 -3.30 16.17
CA LYS A 72 6.23 -4.11 17.23
C LYS A 72 5.74 -5.45 16.69
N LYS A 73 6.06 -6.54 17.39
CA LYS A 73 5.60 -7.90 17.08
C LYS A 73 4.07 -8.02 17.10
N SER A 74 3.42 -7.43 18.11
CA SER A 74 1.97 -7.38 18.14
C SER A 74 1.44 -6.07 17.56
N LYS A 75 0.51 -6.21 16.62
CA LYS A 75 -0.13 -5.10 15.92
C LYS A 75 -1.40 -4.69 16.66
N PHE A 76 -1.23 -3.87 17.68
CA PHE A 76 -2.33 -3.23 18.43
C PHE A 76 -2.43 -1.74 18.09
N LYS A 77 -3.58 -1.14 18.40
CA LYS A 77 -3.81 0.31 18.25
C LYS A 77 -2.82 1.04 19.14
N THR A 78 -1.91 1.81 18.54
CA THR A 78 -0.91 2.57 19.26
C THR A 78 -0.61 3.85 18.51
N ARG A 79 -0.44 4.95 19.27
CA ARG A 79 -0.06 6.25 18.72
C ARG A 79 1.42 6.30 18.32
N ASN A 80 2.25 5.48 18.95
CA ASN A 80 3.71 5.44 18.74
C ASN A 80 4.08 4.30 17.79
N LYS A 81 3.81 4.49 16.50
CA LYS A 81 4.19 3.55 15.44
C LYS A 81 5.57 3.94 14.91
N GLN A 82 6.49 2.98 14.93
CA GLN A 82 7.77 3.08 14.23
C GLN A 82 7.79 2.06 13.12
N PHE A 83 8.00 2.51 11.89
CA PHE A 83 8.07 1.65 10.71
C PHE A 83 9.52 1.37 10.38
N ILE A 84 9.83 0.09 10.22
CA ILE A 84 11.16 -0.39 9.85
C ILE A 84 11.09 -1.09 8.51
N LEU A 85 12.18 -1.00 7.75
CA LEU A 85 12.34 -1.75 6.52
C LEU A 85 12.33 -3.25 6.86
N ASN A 86 11.37 -3.99 6.29
CA ASN A 86 11.32 -5.44 6.41
C ASN A 86 12.07 -6.09 5.24
N THR A 87 11.77 -5.65 4.01
CA THR A 87 12.51 -6.07 2.82
C THR A 87 12.46 -5.01 1.72
N ASP A 88 13.54 -4.89 0.95
CA ASP A 88 13.68 -4.00 -0.20
C ASP A 88 13.23 -4.65 -1.53
N SER A 89 12.84 -5.94 -1.50
CA SER A 89 12.45 -6.74 -2.67
C SER A 89 11.22 -7.60 -2.42
N PHE A 90 10.16 -7.01 -1.85
CA PHE A 90 8.91 -7.69 -1.55
C PHE A 90 8.20 -8.20 -2.82
N CYS A 91 8.31 -7.45 -3.92
CA CYS A 91 8.00 -7.88 -5.28
C CYS A 91 9.09 -7.34 -6.22
N THR A 92 9.36 -8.04 -7.30
CA THR A 92 10.25 -7.59 -8.38
C THR A 92 9.70 -8.06 -9.71
N ARG A 93 9.61 -7.13 -10.67
CA ARG A 93 9.20 -7.37 -12.05
C ARG A 93 10.16 -6.67 -12.98
N GLN A 94 10.54 -7.36 -14.05
CA GLN A 94 11.33 -6.74 -15.11
C GLN A 94 10.42 -5.86 -15.95
N THR A 95 10.96 -4.72 -16.38
CA THR A 95 10.34 -3.78 -17.30
C THR A 95 11.31 -3.48 -18.42
N SER A 96 10.81 -3.36 -19.64
CA SER A 96 11.61 -2.94 -20.79
C SER A 96 10.96 -1.73 -21.46
N GLY A 97 11.76 -0.89 -22.13
CA GLY A 97 11.26 0.29 -22.85
C GLY A 97 10.32 -0.05 -24.02
N ASN A 98 10.26 -1.33 -24.40
CA ASN A 98 9.38 -1.83 -25.45
C ASN A 98 7.95 -2.03 -24.96
N LEU A 99 7.73 -2.13 -23.65
CA LEU A 99 6.39 -2.29 -23.09
C LEU A 99 5.54 -1.04 -23.34
N THR A 100 4.25 -1.27 -23.48
CA THR A 100 3.20 -0.25 -23.50
C THR A 100 2.83 0.17 -22.08
N SER A 101 2.27 1.37 -21.91
CA SER A 101 1.82 1.85 -20.60
C SER A 101 0.76 0.93 -19.97
N GLN A 102 -0.06 0.26 -20.78
CA GLN A 102 -1.03 -0.74 -20.32
C GLN A 102 -0.37 -2.00 -19.78
N GLU A 103 0.64 -2.54 -20.47
CA GLU A 103 1.39 -3.71 -20.00
C GLU A 103 2.14 -3.42 -18.70
N ILE A 104 2.72 -2.23 -18.57
CA ILE A 104 3.35 -1.78 -17.33
C ILE A 104 2.32 -1.68 -16.20
N GLY A 105 1.13 -1.12 -16.47
CA GLY A 105 0.03 -1.07 -15.51
C GLY A 105 -0.40 -2.46 -15.03
N ASN A 106 -0.44 -3.45 -15.94
CA ASN A 106 -0.74 -4.84 -15.59
C ASN A 106 0.37 -5.47 -14.72
N LEU A 107 1.65 -5.22 -15.03
CA LEU A 107 2.77 -5.68 -14.19
C LEU A 107 2.69 -5.13 -12.76
N ILE A 108 2.27 -3.87 -12.62
CA ILE A 108 2.06 -3.24 -11.31
C ILE A 108 0.93 -3.95 -10.55
N LYS A 109 -0.22 -4.19 -11.20
CA LYS A 109 -1.34 -4.94 -10.62
C LYS A 109 -0.92 -6.34 -10.18
N ASP A 110 -0.21 -7.07 -11.04
CA ASP A 110 0.30 -8.40 -10.72
C ASP A 110 1.24 -8.38 -9.50
N CYS A 111 2.07 -7.33 -9.37
CA CYS A 111 2.89 -7.16 -8.17
C CYS A 111 2.04 -6.92 -6.93
N ILE A 112 1.01 -6.06 -7.01
CA ILE A 112 0.11 -5.77 -5.89
C ILE A 112 -0.61 -7.05 -5.44
N ASP A 113 -1.11 -7.85 -6.39
CA ASP A 113 -1.78 -9.12 -6.10
C ASP A 113 -0.85 -10.11 -5.41
N ASP A 114 0.40 -10.23 -5.88
CA ASP A 114 1.41 -11.06 -5.22
C ASP A 114 1.78 -10.55 -3.83
N CYS A 115 1.84 -9.23 -3.64
CA CYS A 115 2.02 -8.63 -2.32
C CYS A 115 0.85 -8.99 -1.39
N GLY A 116 -0.38 -8.94 -1.91
CA GLY A 116 -1.60 -9.31 -1.18
C GLY A 116 -1.59 -10.77 -0.73
N LYS A 117 -1.18 -11.70 -1.60
CA LYS A 117 -1.04 -13.13 -1.26
C LYS A 117 0.00 -13.36 -0.15
N ARG A 118 1.08 -12.58 -0.13
CA ARG A 118 2.13 -12.66 0.90
C ARG A 118 1.67 -12.05 2.23
N LEU A 119 0.92 -10.94 2.18
CA LEU A 119 0.40 -10.24 3.34
C LEU A 119 -0.91 -10.86 3.86
N LYS A 120 -0.81 -12.06 4.42
CA LYS A 120 -1.97 -12.80 4.97
C LYS A 120 -2.72 -11.98 6.03
N ASN A 121 -4.05 -11.94 5.90
CA ASN A 121 -4.96 -11.23 6.81
C ASN A 121 -4.67 -9.72 6.96
N ARG A 122 -4.06 -9.11 5.94
CA ARG A 122 -3.85 -7.66 5.83
C ARG A 122 -4.58 -7.12 4.62
N TYR A 123 -4.78 -5.81 4.60
CA TYR A 123 -5.51 -5.12 3.56
C TYR A 123 -4.62 -4.05 2.95
N ILE A 124 -4.35 -4.15 1.65
CA ILE A 124 -3.62 -3.13 0.91
C ILE A 124 -4.63 -2.10 0.41
N ASP A 125 -4.31 -0.82 0.52
CA ASP A 125 -5.11 0.24 -0.06
C ASP A 125 -4.91 0.30 -1.57
N THR A 126 -5.80 -0.33 -2.34
CA THR A 126 -5.73 -0.31 -3.81
C THR A 126 -6.63 0.76 -4.42
N LYS A 127 -7.44 1.49 -3.62
CA LYS A 127 -8.46 2.44 -4.12
C LYS A 127 -7.87 3.43 -5.13
N PHE A 128 -6.71 4.02 -4.79
CA PHE A 128 -6.01 4.95 -5.67
C PHE A 128 -5.54 4.29 -6.97
N ILE A 129 -4.94 3.10 -6.89
CA ILE A 129 -4.41 2.40 -8.05
C ILE A 129 -5.53 1.94 -8.97
N ASP A 130 -6.60 1.36 -8.43
CA ASP A 130 -7.72 0.86 -9.23
C ASP A 130 -8.35 1.96 -10.11
N THR A 131 -8.33 3.21 -9.63
CA THR A 131 -8.86 4.37 -10.37
C THR A 131 -7.86 5.00 -11.36
N THR A 132 -6.55 4.97 -11.06
CA THR A 132 -5.53 5.74 -11.81
C THR A 132 -4.66 4.89 -12.72
N ILE A 133 -4.57 3.57 -12.49
CA ILE A 133 -3.61 2.70 -13.17
C ILE A 133 -3.81 2.67 -14.70
N ASN A 134 -5.06 2.73 -15.16
CA ASN A 134 -5.39 2.66 -16.58
C ASN A 134 -5.27 4.01 -17.31
N SER A 135 -5.35 5.13 -16.57
CA SER A 135 -5.27 6.48 -17.13
C SER A 135 -3.87 7.10 -17.03
N THR A 136 -3.00 6.51 -16.21
CA THR A 136 -1.62 6.95 -16.05
C THR A 136 -0.75 6.49 -17.22
N ASP A 137 -0.02 7.42 -17.82
CA ASP A 137 1.01 7.09 -18.79
C ASP A 137 2.31 6.62 -18.10
N TRP A 138 2.36 5.34 -17.74
CA TRP A 138 3.49 4.75 -17.04
C TRP A 138 4.80 4.79 -17.82
N LYS A 139 4.72 4.77 -19.16
CA LYS A 139 5.92 4.75 -20.01
C LYS A 139 6.70 6.05 -19.87
N SER A 140 6.04 7.21 -19.94
CA SER A 140 6.69 8.52 -19.74
C SER A 140 7.13 8.78 -18.30
N ILE A 141 6.54 8.08 -17.32
CA ILE A 141 6.97 8.17 -15.94
C ILE A 141 8.24 7.34 -15.70
N ILE A 142 8.38 6.18 -16.35
CA ILE A 142 9.49 5.24 -16.07
C ILE A 142 10.71 5.48 -16.96
N PHE A 143 10.49 5.85 -18.23
CA PHE A 143 11.53 6.02 -19.26
C PHE A 143 11.59 7.48 -19.72
#